data_AF-A0A5Q4SZ96-F1
#
_entry.id   AF-A0A5Q4SZ96-F1
#
_cell.length_a   1.000
_cell.length_b   1.000
_cell.length_c   1.000
_cell.angle_alpha   90.00
_cell.angle_beta   90.00
_cell.angle_gamma   90.00
#
_symmetry.space_group_name_H-M   'P 1'
#
loop_
_entity.id
_entity.type
_entity.pdbx_description
1 polymer ?
#
loop_
_entity_poly.entity_id
_entity_poly.type
_entity_poly.pdbx_seq_one_letter_code
_entity_poly.pdbx_strand_id
1 'polypeptide(L)'
;GFPLGRWLSDQRQAMRAGGILTPRAEKLDELGIVWDPADAAWEENLGAARAYYEAYATLAAPVTASIMDKPIGQWLANARKKHGLGKNPAKAARRAALLAAIDPDWRPDWPIDWQRSYAALKTALGRGSTPAGEGGVPAGGGVEPGAMVHGVDVGRWLAVQRQDWDRLAPGQRQRLEQLGVRPLSAAEKPAAARGKRAGAEASAAFERGVAALAQYVERERRTVVPRSWVEHLPDGPQRLGVWLSNTRSRRAGLSEEQRSRLAALGVDWA
;
A
#
# COMPACT_ATOMS: atom_id res chain seq x y z
N GLY A 1 -37.51 -20.92 20.90
CA GLY A 1 -37.56 -19.71 20.06
C GLY A 1 -37.78 -20.11 18.60
N PHE A 2 -38.45 -19.26 17.80
CA PHE A 2 -38.69 -19.52 16.38
C PHE A 2 -37.39 -19.32 15.56
N PRO A 3 -36.99 -20.25 14.66
CA PRO A 3 -35.72 -20.19 13.93
C PRO A 3 -35.78 -19.22 12.73
N LEU A 4 -35.93 -17.93 13.02
CA LEU A 4 -36.17 -16.89 12.01
C LEU A 4 -35.11 -16.83 10.91
N GLY A 5 -33.82 -17.01 11.25
CA GLY A 5 -32.73 -17.00 10.27
C GLY A 5 -32.82 -18.13 9.24
N ARG A 6 -33.21 -19.34 9.68
CA ARG A 6 -33.43 -20.48 8.77
C ARG A 6 -34.67 -20.26 7.92
N TRP A 7 -35.78 -19.83 8.54
CA TRP A 7 -37.01 -19.53 7.82
C TRP A 7 -36.83 -18.47 6.72
N LEU A 8 -36.11 -17.37 7.01
CA LEU A 8 -35.79 -16.34 6.01
C LEU A 8 -34.91 -16.88 4.87
N SER A 9 -33.98 -17.80 5.19
CA SER A 9 -33.15 -18.45 4.16
C SER A 9 -34.00 -19.30 3.22
N ASP A 10 -34.97 -20.02 3.75
CA ASP A 10 -35.92 -20.83 2.97
C ASP A 10 -36.82 -19.93 2.10
N GLN A 11 -37.29 -18.78 2.62
CA GLN A 11 -38.07 -17.82 1.82
C GLN A 11 -37.25 -17.25 0.65
N ARG A 12 -35.99 -16.90 0.86
CA ARG A 12 -35.09 -16.41 -0.20
C ARG A 12 -34.85 -17.48 -1.27
N GLN A 13 -34.73 -18.75 -0.89
CA GLN A 13 -34.59 -19.86 -1.83
C GLN A 13 -35.87 -20.05 -2.64
N ALA A 14 -37.03 -20.02 -1.99
CA ALA A 14 -38.33 -20.11 -2.67
C ALA A 14 -38.53 -18.96 -3.67
N MET A 15 -38.17 -17.73 -3.31
CA MET A 15 -38.29 -16.58 -4.20
C MET A 15 -37.38 -16.71 -5.44
N ARG A 16 -36.12 -17.16 -5.29
CA ARG A 16 -35.23 -17.43 -6.44
C ARG A 16 -35.74 -18.55 -7.35
N ALA A 17 -36.47 -19.51 -6.79
CA ALA A 17 -37.09 -20.60 -7.53
C ALA A 17 -38.45 -20.22 -8.16
N GLY A 18 -38.92 -18.97 -7.99
CA GLY A 18 -40.23 -18.52 -8.44
C GLY A 18 -41.42 -19.13 -7.66
N GLY A 19 -41.16 -19.71 -6.48
CA GLY A 19 -42.10 -20.50 -5.70
C GLY A 19 -42.79 -19.75 -4.55
N ILE A 20 -42.68 -18.43 -4.46
CA ILE A 20 -43.43 -17.64 -3.46
C ILE A 20 -44.70 -17.07 -4.08
N LEU A 21 -45.81 -17.17 -3.35
CA LEU A 21 -47.07 -16.53 -3.74
C LEU A 21 -46.94 -15.00 -3.68
N THR A 22 -47.38 -14.28 -4.71
CA THR A 22 -47.26 -12.82 -4.84
C THR A 22 -47.73 -12.05 -3.58
N PRO A 23 -48.89 -12.34 -2.97
CA PRO A 23 -49.34 -11.61 -1.78
C PRO A 23 -48.45 -11.83 -0.54
N ARG A 24 -47.70 -12.93 -0.50
CA ARG A 24 -46.73 -13.22 0.56
C ARG A 24 -45.41 -12.52 0.32
N ALA A 25 -44.98 -12.39 -0.93
CA ALA A 25 -43.81 -11.60 -1.28
C ALA A 25 -44.02 -10.12 -0.95
N GLU A 26 -45.16 -9.55 -1.33
CA GLU A 26 -45.52 -8.14 -1.07
C GLU A 26 -45.49 -7.79 0.42
N LYS A 27 -46.09 -8.63 1.28
CA LYS A 27 -46.03 -8.44 2.74
C LYS A 27 -44.62 -8.53 3.30
N LEU A 28 -43.76 -9.35 2.71
CA LEU A 28 -42.36 -9.44 3.13
C LEU A 28 -41.54 -8.25 2.61
N ASP A 29 -41.88 -7.71 1.45
CA ASP A 29 -41.33 -6.46 0.93
C ASP A 29 -41.72 -5.26 1.82
N GLU A 30 -42.98 -5.17 2.24
CA GLU A 30 -43.45 -4.15 3.21
C GLU A 30 -42.69 -4.20 4.54
N LEU A 31 -42.26 -5.40 4.95
CA LEU A 31 -41.44 -5.61 6.14
C LEU A 31 -39.93 -5.35 5.90
N GLY A 32 -39.54 -4.94 4.69
CA GLY A 32 -38.15 -4.60 4.33
C GLY A 32 -37.25 -5.82 4.17
N ILE A 33 -37.79 -6.99 3.82
CA ILE A 33 -36.99 -8.21 3.67
C ILE A 33 -36.01 -8.08 2.49
N VAL A 34 -34.72 -8.16 2.80
CA VAL A 34 -33.66 -8.23 1.78
C VAL A 34 -33.59 -9.64 1.18
N TRP A 35 -33.92 -9.75 -0.11
CA TRP A 35 -33.96 -11.03 -0.85
C TRP A 35 -32.60 -11.53 -1.33
N ASP A 36 -31.71 -10.61 -1.74
CA ASP A 36 -30.31 -10.92 -2.02
C ASP A 36 -29.39 -10.10 -1.09
N PRO A 37 -29.07 -10.64 0.11
CA PRO A 37 -28.14 -9.99 1.03
C PRO A 37 -26.76 -9.73 0.44
N ALA A 38 -26.32 -10.52 -0.54
CA ALA A 38 -25.02 -10.32 -1.19
C ALA A 38 -25.04 -9.15 -2.17
N ASP A 39 -26.19 -8.85 -2.78
CA ASP A 39 -26.38 -7.62 -3.56
C ASP A 39 -26.55 -6.39 -2.69
N ALA A 40 -27.33 -6.47 -1.62
CA ALA A 40 -27.43 -5.37 -0.66
C ALA A 40 -26.05 -5.00 -0.08
N ALA A 41 -25.29 -6.00 0.38
CA ALA A 41 -23.94 -5.77 0.88
C ALA A 41 -22.99 -5.23 -0.22
N TRP A 42 -23.18 -5.61 -1.47
CA TRP A 42 -22.41 -5.07 -2.59
C TRP A 42 -22.70 -3.57 -2.80
N GLU A 43 -23.98 -3.18 -2.84
CA GLU A 43 -24.38 -1.78 -3.01
C GLU A 43 -23.89 -0.90 -1.84
N GLU A 44 -23.97 -1.40 -0.60
CA GLU A 44 -23.42 -0.69 0.57
C GLU A 44 -21.90 -0.47 0.45
N ASN A 45 -21.15 -1.50 0.04
CA ASN A 45 -19.70 -1.35 -0.17
C ASN A 45 -19.37 -0.46 -1.38
N LEU A 46 -20.21 -0.43 -2.41
CA LEU A 46 -20.07 0.50 -3.53
C LEU A 46 -20.29 1.94 -3.07
N GLY A 47 -21.26 2.18 -2.17
CA GLY A 47 -21.45 3.47 -1.50
C GLY A 47 -20.20 3.87 -0.68
N ALA A 48 -19.66 2.96 0.12
CA ALA A 48 -18.42 3.18 0.85
C ALA A 48 -17.22 3.43 -0.08
N ALA A 49 -17.17 2.79 -1.25
CA ALA A 49 -16.14 3.05 -2.26
C ALA A 49 -16.23 4.47 -2.82
N ARG A 50 -17.44 4.98 -3.09
CA ARG A 50 -17.66 6.37 -3.52
C ARG A 50 -17.19 7.35 -2.44
N ALA A 51 -17.60 7.16 -1.19
CA ALA A 51 -17.15 7.99 -0.07
C ALA A 51 -15.63 7.97 0.10
N TYR A 52 -15.00 6.79 -0.07
CA TYR A 52 -13.54 6.68 -0.03
C TYR A 52 -12.89 7.44 -1.19
N TYR A 53 -13.43 7.31 -2.41
CA TYR A 53 -12.90 8.03 -3.55
C TYR A 53 -13.04 9.55 -3.40
N GLU A 54 -14.16 10.04 -2.86
CA GLU A 54 -14.33 11.47 -2.55
C GLU A 54 -13.29 11.97 -1.55
N ALA A 55 -12.99 11.19 -0.52
CA ALA A 55 -12.04 11.58 0.52
C ALA A 55 -10.56 11.49 0.10
N TYR A 56 -10.21 10.56 -0.79
CA TYR A 56 -8.82 10.20 -1.10
C TYR A 56 -8.45 10.28 -2.59
N ALA A 57 -9.40 10.59 -3.48
CA ALA A 57 -9.26 10.65 -4.93
C ALA A 57 -8.71 9.35 -5.58
N THR A 58 -8.88 8.21 -4.91
CA THR A 58 -8.50 6.88 -5.41
C THR A 58 -9.20 5.76 -4.68
N LEU A 59 -9.39 4.62 -5.35
CA LEU A 59 -9.77 3.34 -4.75
C LEU A 59 -8.55 2.47 -4.38
N ALA A 60 -7.32 2.98 -4.47
CA ALA A 60 -6.11 2.26 -4.05
C ALA A 60 -5.93 2.21 -2.51
N ALA A 61 -7.01 1.88 -1.78
CA ALA A 61 -7.06 1.86 -0.33
C ALA A 61 -6.04 0.87 0.29
N PRO A 62 -5.36 1.23 1.40
CA PRO A 62 -4.68 0.27 2.26
C PRO A 62 -5.64 -0.82 2.75
N VAL A 63 -5.18 -2.06 2.92
CA VAL A 63 -6.03 -3.18 3.37
C VAL A 63 -6.72 -2.90 4.72
N THR A 64 -6.08 -2.11 5.58
CA THR A 64 -6.58 -1.70 6.90
C THR A 64 -7.57 -0.54 6.86
N ALA A 65 -7.85 0.03 5.69
CA ALA A 65 -8.74 1.18 5.57
C ALA A 65 -10.19 0.77 5.80
N SER A 66 -10.91 1.61 6.55
CA SER A 66 -12.34 1.52 6.79
C SER A 66 -13.00 2.87 6.56
N ILE A 67 -14.24 2.85 6.07
CA ILE A 67 -15.10 4.04 5.93
C ILE A 67 -16.56 3.59 6.00
N MET A 68 -17.45 4.40 6.59
CA MET A 68 -18.87 4.05 6.79
C MET A 68 -19.06 2.68 7.47
N ASP A 69 -18.23 2.37 8.48
CA ASP A 69 -18.19 1.07 9.17
C ASP A 69 -17.94 -0.15 8.26
N LYS A 70 -17.45 0.06 7.03
CA LYS A 70 -17.06 -0.99 6.09
C LYS A 70 -15.53 -1.10 5.99
N PRO A 71 -14.97 -2.31 6.01
CA PRO A 71 -13.53 -2.54 5.78
C PRO A 71 -13.20 -2.42 4.28
N ILE A 72 -13.28 -1.20 3.76
CA ILE A 72 -13.21 -0.90 2.31
C ILE A 72 -11.90 -1.37 1.68
N GLY A 73 -10.78 -1.28 2.41
CA GLY A 73 -9.47 -1.76 1.98
C GLY A 73 -9.46 -3.24 1.66
N GLN A 74 -9.97 -4.05 2.59
CA GLN A 74 -10.05 -5.49 2.43
C GLN A 74 -11.06 -5.90 1.36
N TRP A 75 -12.19 -5.19 1.26
CA TRP A 75 -13.19 -5.43 0.22
C TRP A 75 -12.63 -5.17 -1.19
N LEU A 76 -11.99 -4.01 -1.42
CA LEU A 76 -11.35 -3.69 -2.70
C LEU A 76 -10.21 -4.66 -3.05
N ALA A 77 -9.42 -5.07 -2.07
CA ALA A 77 -8.39 -6.09 -2.28
C ALA A 77 -8.98 -7.44 -2.73
N ASN A 78 -10.14 -7.83 -2.19
CA ASN A 78 -10.84 -9.04 -2.62
C ASN A 78 -11.50 -8.87 -3.99
N ALA A 79 -12.10 -7.71 -4.28
CA ALA A 79 -12.72 -7.39 -5.57
C ALA A 79 -11.75 -7.52 -6.76
N ARG A 80 -10.46 -7.23 -6.55
CA ARG A 80 -9.41 -7.34 -7.58
C ARG A 80 -8.98 -8.78 -7.89
N LYS A 81 -9.24 -9.74 -6.98
CA LYS A 81 -8.86 -11.14 -7.15
C LYS A 81 -9.70 -11.82 -8.23
N LYS A 82 -9.22 -12.96 -8.73
CA LYS A 82 -9.99 -13.81 -9.64
C LYS A 82 -11.34 -14.18 -9.00
N HIS A 83 -12.44 -13.95 -9.71
CA HIS A 83 -13.82 -14.12 -9.22
C HIS A 83 -14.20 -13.24 -8.00
N GLY A 84 -13.42 -12.21 -7.68
CA GLY A 84 -13.65 -11.32 -6.53
C GLY A 84 -14.96 -10.53 -6.61
N LEU A 85 -15.50 -10.33 -7.81
CA LEU A 85 -16.78 -9.67 -8.06
C LEU A 85 -17.97 -10.64 -8.15
N GLY A 86 -17.72 -11.94 -8.00
CA GLY A 86 -18.71 -13.01 -8.12
C GLY A 86 -18.35 -14.02 -9.21
N LYS A 87 -19.07 -15.15 -9.20
CA LYS A 87 -18.89 -16.26 -10.16
C LYS A 87 -19.66 -16.08 -11.47
N ASN A 88 -20.75 -15.30 -11.45
CA ASN A 88 -21.54 -15.01 -12.65
C ASN A 88 -20.82 -13.94 -13.50
N PRO A 89 -20.41 -14.25 -14.75
CA PRO A 89 -19.62 -13.33 -15.58
C PRO A 89 -20.33 -12.00 -15.90
N ALA A 90 -21.62 -12.03 -16.24
CA ALA A 90 -22.38 -10.81 -16.57
C ALA A 90 -22.49 -9.89 -15.35
N LYS A 91 -22.78 -10.46 -14.17
CA LYS A 91 -22.84 -9.71 -12.91
C LYS A 91 -21.47 -9.15 -12.53
N ALA A 92 -20.41 -9.94 -12.66
CA ALA A 92 -19.04 -9.51 -12.39
C ALA A 92 -18.61 -8.37 -13.33
N ALA A 93 -18.94 -8.45 -14.62
CA ALA A 93 -18.65 -7.40 -15.60
C ALA A 93 -19.36 -6.08 -15.24
N ARG A 94 -20.66 -6.14 -14.89
CA ARG A 94 -21.40 -4.96 -14.42
C ARG A 94 -20.74 -4.34 -13.17
N ARG A 95 -20.38 -5.16 -12.19
CA ARG A 95 -19.72 -4.71 -10.95
C ARG A 95 -18.35 -4.08 -11.22
N ALA A 96 -17.58 -4.63 -12.15
CA ALA A 96 -16.30 -4.07 -12.57
C ALA A 96 -16.49 -2.69 -13.22
N ALA A 97 -17.51 -2.54 -14.09
CA ALA A 97 -17.84 -1.28 -14.72
C ALA A 97 -18.26 -0.21 -13.70
N LEU A 98 -19.03 -0.58 -12.67
CA LEU A 98 -19.42 0.34 -11.60
C LEU A 98 -18.22 0.86 -10.80
N LEU A 99 -17.23 0.01 -10.50
CA LEU A 99 -15.98 0.42 -9.86
C LEU A 99 -15.11 1.28 -10.78
N ALA A 100 -15.02 0.92 -12.06
CA ALA A 100 -14.27 1.69 -13.06
C ALA A 100 -14.86 3.09 -13.31
N ALA A 101 -16.17 3.24 -13.15
CA ALA A 101 -16.83 4.54 -13.23
C ALA A 101 -16.49 5.45 -12.03
N ILE A 102 -16.08 4.88 -10.89
CA ILE A 102 -15.61 5.65 -9.72
C ILE A 102 -14.12 5.98 -9.88
N ASP A 103 -13.31 4.97 -10.16
CA ASP A 103 -11.86 5.13 -10.38
C ASP A 103 -11.45 4.22 -11.55
N PRO A 104 -11.10 4.78 -12.73
CA PRO A 104 -10.67 3.98 -13.88
C PRO A 104 -9.45 3.10 -13.58
N ASP A 105 -8.59 3.54 -12.66
CA ASP A 105 -7.39 2.82 -12.23
C ASP A 105 -7.65 1.99 -10.95
N TRP A 106 -8.91 1.64 -10.63
CA TRP A 106 -9.23 0.85 -9.42
C TRP A 106 -8.57 -0.53 -9.43
N ARG A 107 -8.31 -1.10 -10.61
CA ARG A 107 -7.61 -2.38 -10.81
C ARG A 107 -6.48 -2.18 -11.83
N PRO A 108 -5.37 -1.55 -11.41
CA PRO A 108 -4.28 -1.24 -12.32
C PRO A 108 -3.47 -2.48 -12.68
N ASP A 109 -2.76 -2.41 -13.81
CA ASP A 109 -1.79 -3.45 -14.24
C ASP A 109 -0.40 -3.27 -13.61
N TRP A 110 -0.26 -2.30 -12.70
CA TRP A 110 0.93 -2.02 -11.89
C TRP A 110 0.64 -2.18 -10.39
N PRO A 111 1.65 -2.13 -9.51
CA PRO A 111 1.44 -2.30 -8.07
C PRO A 111 0.44 -1.29 -7.47
N ILE A 112 -0.46 -1.77 -6.59
CA ILE A 112 -1.53 -0.94 -6.02
C ILE A 112 -1.01 0.15 -5.07
N ASP A 113 0.12 -0.10 -4.43
CA ASP A 113 0.83 0.88 -3.61
C ASP A 113 1.41 2.01 -4.46
N TRP A 114 1.91 1.71 -5.66
CA TRP A 114 2.28 2.73 -6.65
C TRP A 114 1.08 3.61 -7.01
N GLN A 115 -0.09 3.01 -7.28
CA GLN A 115 -1.31 3.77 -7.60
C GLN A 115 -1.73 4.69 -6.45
N ARG A 116 -1.60 4.23 -5.20
CA ARG A 116 -1.87 5.05 -4.02
C ARG A 116 -0.93 6.25 -3.92
N SER A 117 0.38 6.05 -4.11
CA SER A 117 1.35 7.15 -4.10
C SER A 117 1.14 8.12 -5.27
N TYR A 118 0.78 7.62 -6.45
CA TYR A 118 0.42 8.45 -7.60
C TYR A 118 -0.81 9.31 -7.31
N ALA A 119 -1.86 8.76 -6.70
CA ALA A 119 -3.03 9.53 -6.27
C ALA A 119 -2.67 10.60 -5.23
N ALA A 120 -1.82 10.26 -4.26
CA ALA A 120 -1.31 11.21 -3.28
C ALA A 120 -0.53 12.35 -3.96
N LEU A 121 0.26 12.06 -4.99
CA LEU A 121 0.94 13.09 -5.80
C LEU A 121 -0.06 13.98 -6.54
N LYS A 122 -1.08 13.42 -7.20
CA LYS A 122 -2.16 14.20 -7.84
C LYS A 122 -2.80 15.17 -6.86
N THR A 123 -3.12 14.70 -5.65
CA THR A 123 -3.70 15.54 -4.59
C THR A 123 -2.75 16.64 -4.14
N ALA A 124 -1.45 16.35 -3.99
CA ALA A 124 -0.45 17.34 -3.63
C ALA A 124 -0.35 18.46 -4.69
N LEU A 125 -0.30 18.08 -5.97
CA LEU A 125 -0.21 19.03 -7.09
C LEU A 125 -1.50 19.84 -7.30
N GLY A 126 -2.66 19.23 -7.08
CA GLY A 126 -3.96 19.91 -7.14
C GLY A 126 -4.13 20.98 -6.06
N ARG A 127 -3.54 20.78 -4.87
CA ARG A 127 -3.53 21.79 -3.79
C ARG A 127 -2.55 22.94 -4.04
N GLY A 128 -1.53 22.73 -4.87
CA GLY A 128 -0.53 23.72 -5.25
C GLY A 128 -0.90 24.54 -6.50
N SER A 129 -2.07 24.30 -7.09
CA SER A 129 -2.55 25.07 -8.25
C SER A 129 -3.21 26.37 -7.76
N THR A 130 -2.44 27.45 -7.67
CA THR A 130 -3.00 28.81 -7.59
C THR A 130 -3.87 29.08 -8.84
N PRO A 131 -4.93 29.92 -8.74
CA PRO A 131 -5.77 30.25 -9.88
C PRO A 131 -4.94 30.85 -11.01
N ALA A 132 -5.27 30.48 -12.24
CA ALA A 132 -4.57 30.85 -13.46
C ALA A 132 -4.13 32.33 -13.51
N GLY A 133 -2.83 32.53 -13.46
CA GLY A 133 -2.18 33.84 -13.56
C GLY A 133 -0.85 33.77 -12.84
N GLU A 134 0.24 33.54 -13.58
CA GLU A 134 1.63 33.60 -13.08
C GLU A 134 2.05 32.45 -12.13
N GLY A 135 2.18 31.24 -12.66
CA GLY A 135 2.76 30.13 -11.90
C GLY A 135 2.55 28.78 -12.56
N GLY A 136 3.20 28.55 -13.70
CA GLY A 136 3.27 27.20 -14.26
C GLY A 136 3.82 26.25 -13.21
N VAL A 137 3.23 25.06 -13.08
CA VAL A 137 3.76 23.97 -12.24
C VAL A 137 5.27 23.87 -12.52
N PRO A 138 6.15 24.00 -11.50
CA PRO A 138 7.59 23.95 -11.73
C PRO A 138 7.95 22.70 -12.52
N ALA A 139 8.77 22.84 -13.56
CA ALA A 139 9.25 21.71 -14.33
C ALA A 139 9.84 20.66 -13.37
N GLY A 140 9.30 19.44 -13.40
CA GLY A 140 9.71 18.36 -12.47
C GLY A 140 8.77 18.10 -11.29
N GLY A 141 7.63 18.78 -11.20
CA GLY A 141 6.60 18.51 -10.18
C GLY A 141 7.09 18.89 -8.79
N GLY A 142 7.18 20.19 -8.52
CA GLY A 142 7.78 20.79 -7.30
C GLY A 142 7.11 20.38 -5.98
N VAL A 143 7.34 19.13 -5.58
CA VAL A 143 6.91 18.55 -4.31
C VAL A 143 8.16 18.21 -3.52
N GLU A 144 8.42 19.01 -2.49
CA GLU A 144 9.59 18.83 -1.63
C GLU A 144 9.55 17.50 -0.87
N PRO A 145 10.69 16.83 -0.65
CA PRO A 145 10.77 15.69 0.25
C PRO A 145 10.18 16.01 1.63
N GLY A 146 9.40 15.09 2.18
CA GLY A 146 8.67 15.29 3.45
C GLY A 146 7.25 15.84 3.29
N ALA A 147 6.82 16.18 2.06
CA ALA A 147 5.41 16.46 1.79
C ALA A 147 4.56 15.19 2.02
N MET A 148 3.84 15.14 3.13
CA MET A 148 3.01 13.99 3.52
C MET A 148 1.58 14.15 3.02
N VAL A 149 1.12 13.21 2.20
CA VAL A 149 -0.29 13.12 1.77
C VAL A 149 -0.81 11.73 2.07
N HIS A 150 -1.84 11.64 2.92
CA HIS A 150 -2.46 10.39 3.36
C HIS A 150 -1.44 9.33 3.85
N GLY A 151 -0.38 9.78 4.56
CA GLY A 151 0.66 8.90 5.09
C GLY A 151 1.78 8.54 4.10
N VAL A 152 1.78 9.10 2.89
CA VAL A 152 2.82 8.92 1.88
C VAL A 152 3.69 10.18 1.80
N ASP A 153 5.01 10.02 1.94
CA ASP A 153 6.00 11.05 1.59
C ASP A 153 6.11 11.12 0.05
N VAL A 154 5.29 11.98 -0.55
CA VAL A 154 5.15 12.07 -2.01
C VAL A 154 6.38 12.67 -2.67
N GLY A 155 7.10 13.59 -1.99
CA GLY A 155 8.33 14.18 -2.52
C GLY A 155 9.45 13.14 -2.61
N ARG A 156 9.64 12.34 -1.55
CA ARG A 156 10.60 11.23 -1.57
C ARG A 156 10.22 10.17 -2.61
N TRP A 157 8.94 9.81 -2.70
CA TRP A 157 8.48 8.83 -3.68
C TRP A 157 8.70 9.33 -5.12
N LEU A 158 8.38 10.60 -5.40
CA LEU A 158 8.57 11.23 -6.70
C LEU A 158 10.04 11.26 -7.11
N ALA A 159 10.95 11.59 -6.19
CA ALA A 159 12.39 11.57 -6.46
C ALA A 159 12.86 10.19 -6.94
N VAL A 160 12.35 9.11 -6.32
CA VAL A 160 12.65 7.74 -6.76
C VAL A 160 12.08 7.46 -8.15
N GLN A 161 10.84 7.90 -8.45
CA GLN A 161 10.25 7.70 -9.78
C GLN A 161 11.07 8.40 -10.88
N ARG A 162 11.52 9.63 -10.62
CA ARG A 162 12.36 10.40 -11.56
C ARG A 162 13.74 9.78 -11.75
N GLN A 163 14.34 9.23 -10.70
CA GLN A 163 15.65 8.58 -10.75
C GLN A 163 15.62 7.25 -11.50
N ASP A 164 14.62 6.41 -11.22
CA ASP A 164 14.49 5.05 -11.77
C ASP A 164 13.51 5.00 -12.96
N TRP A 165 13.43 6.08 -13.74
CA TRP A 165 12.42 6.29 -14.78
C TRP A 165 12.33 5.15 -15.80
N ASP A 166 13.48 4.60 -16.21
CA ASP A 166 13.56 3.53 -17.20
C ASP A 166 12.96 2.20 -16.70
N ARG A 167 12.86 2.02 -15.37
CA ARG A 167 12.27 0.83 -14.74
C ARG A 167 10.75 0.90 -14.63
N LEU A 168 10.15 2.07 -14.87
CA LEU A 168 8.71 2.24 -14.80
C LEU A 168 8.02 1.51 -15.95
N ALA A 169 6.86 0.91 -15.68
CA ALA A 169 6.01 0.38 -16.75
C ALA A 169 5.52 1.52 -17.67
N PRO A 170 5.20 1.23 -18.94
CA PRO A 170 4.71 2.26 -19.87
C PRO A 170 3.53 3.09 -19.34
N GLY A 171 2.54 2.43 -18.71
CA GLY A 171 1.40 3.13 -18.10
C GLY A 171 1.79 4.03 -16.93
N GLN A 172 2.78 3.65 -16.13
CA GLN A 172 3.29 4.47 -15.02
C GLN A 172 3.98 5.73 -15.54
N ARG A 173 4.82 5.60 -16.58
CA ARG A 173 5.47 6.74 -17.24
C ARG A 173 4.44 7.70 -17.82
N GLN A 174 3.48 7.19 -18.58
CA GLN A 174 2.42 8.00 -19.19
C GLN A 174 1.63 8.79 -18.13
N ARG A 175 1.28 8.16 -17.00
CA ARG A 175 0.59 8.81 -15.89
C ARG A 175 1.42 9.92 -15.24
N LEU A 176 2.71 9.68 -15.00
CA LEU A 176 3.62 10.71 -14.47
C LEU A 176 3.83 11.86 -15.46
N GLU A 177 3.97 11.57 -16.75
CA GLU A 177 4.08 12.58 -17.82
C GLU A 177 2.84 13.45 -17.93
N GLN A 178 1.64 12.87 -17.74
CA GLN A 178 0.37 13.61 -17.66
C GLN A 178 0.35 14.63 -16.51
N LEU A 179 1.13 14.40 -15.46
CA LEU A 179 1.32 15.35 -14.36
C LEU A 179 2.51 16.30 -14.56
N GLY A 180 3.13 16.29 -15.74
CA GLY A 180 4.31 17.11 -16.04
C GLY A 180 5.60 16.62 -15.37
N VAL A 181 5.60 15.43 -14.78
CA VAL A 181 6.81 14.81 -14.23
C VAL A 181 7.70 14.32 -15.38
N ARG A 182 9.00 14.54 -15.24
CA ARG A 182 10.02 14.16 -16.22
C ARG A 182 11.13 13.34 -15.53
N PRO A 183 11.83 12.46 -16.26
CA PRO A 183 13.00 11.77 -15.73
C PRO A 183 14.02 12.76 -15.15
N LEU A 184 14.81 12.31 -14.17
CA LEU A 184 15.88 13.12 -13.61
C LEU A 184 16.97 13.33 -14.67
N SER A 185 17.16 14.58 -15.09
CA SER A 185 18.18 14.90 -16.09
C SER A 185 19.59 14.78 -15.51
N ALA A 186 20.60 14.60 -16.37
CA ALA A 186 21.99 14.53 -15.93
C ALA A 186 22.47 15.82 -15.24
N ALA A 187 21.92 16.98 -15.62
CA ALA A 187 22.21 18.27 -15.01
C ALA A 187 21.61 18.43 -13.60
N GLU A 188 20.50 17.75 -13.30
CA GLU A 188 19.85 17.76 -11.97
C GLU A 188 20.40 16.68 -11.03
N LYS A 189 21.20 15.72 -11.53
CA LYS A 189 21.81 14.71 -10.68
C LYS A 189 22.78 15.40 -9.71
N PRO A 190 22.66 15.22 -8.39
CA PRO A 190 23.63 15.76 -7.45
C PRO A 190 25.02 15.20 -7.77
N ALA A 191 25.97 16.08 -8.10
CA ALA A 191 27.33 15.70 -8.43
C ALA A 191 27.97 14.96 -7.24
N ALA A 192 28.21 13.65 -7.39
CA ALA A 192 29.09 12.70 -6.66
C ALA A 192 29.28 12.76 -5.11
N ALA A 193 28.94 13.84 -4.41
CA ALA A 193 29.09 14.04 -2.97
C ALA A 193 28.21 13.10 -2.14
N ARG A 194 27.12 12.59 -2.73
CA ARG A 194 26.21 11.62 -2.08
C ARG A 194 26.86 10.26 -1.87
N GLY A 195 27.80 9.84 -2.73
CA GLY A 195 28.52 8.57 -2.58
C GLY A 195 29.39 8.51 -1.33
N LYS A 196 30.08 9.62 -1.00
CA LYS A 196 30.92 9.71 0.21
C LYS A 196 30.08 9.74 1.49
N ARG A 197 28.97 10.48 1.51
CA ARG A 197 28.09 10.60 2.69
C ARG A 197 27.31 9.31 2.96
N ALA A 198 26.80 8.64 1.92
CA ALA A 198 26.11 7.36 2.07
C ALA A 198 27.06 6.25 2.54
N GLY A 199 28.32 6.25 2.09
CA GLY A 199 29.35 5.33 2.59
C GLY A 199 29.64 5.53 4.08
N ALA A 200 29.77 6.78 4.52
CA ALA A 200 29.98 7.11 5.94
C ALA A 200 28.78 6.71 6.82
N GLU A 201 27.55 6.95 6.35
CA GLU A 201 26.34 6.60 7.09
C GLU A 201 26.10 5.08 7.14
N ALA A 202 26.36 4.36 6.04
CA ALA A 202 26.31 2.90 6.00
C ALA A 202 27.37 2.28 6.92
N SER A 203 28.57 2.85 6.95
CA SER A 203 29.63 2.46 7.89
C SER A 203 29.18 2.66 9.34
N ALA A 204 28.69 3.85 9.69
CA ALA A 204 28.17 4.13 11.04
C ALA A 204 27.00 3.20 11.44
N ALA A 205 26.11 2.86 10.50
CA ALA A 205 25.03 1.90 10.75
C ALA A 205 25.53 0.47 10.95
N PHE A 206 26.60 0.07 10.26
CA PHE A 206 27.27 -1.20 10.48
C PHE A 206 27.94 -1.24 11.86
N GLU A 207 28.67 -0.18 12.23
CA GLU A 207 29.30 -0.04 13.56
C GLU A 207 28.27 -0.18 14.69
N ARG A 208 27.14 0.52 14.59
CA ARG A 208 26.07 0.41 15.59
C ARG A 208 25.51 -1.01 15.70
N GLY A 209 25.37 -1.72 14.58
CA GLY A 209 24.91 -3.11 14.59
C GLY A 209 25.91 -4.06 15.24
N VAL A 210 27.21 -3.86 14.99
CA VAL A 210 28.29 -4.63 15.64
C VAL A 210 28.34 -4.33 17.14
N ALA A 211 28.22 -3.07 17.56
CA ALA A 211 28.18 -2.69 18.97
C ALA A 211 26.98 -3.31 19.70
N ALA A 212 25.78 -3.27 19.10
CA ALA A 212 24.59 -3.94 19.62
C ALA A 212 24.79 -5.45 19.73
N LEU A 213 25.41 -6.08 18.74
CA LEU A 213 25.71 -7.51 18.78
C LEU A 213 26.69 -7.85 19.90
N ALA A 214 27.75 -7.07 20.06
CA ALA A 214 28.74 -7.28 21.12
C ALA A 214 28.09 -7.18 22.50
N GLN A 215 27.29 -6.14 22.75
CA GLN A 215 26.55 -5.98 24.01
C GLN A 215 25.59 -7.15 24.26
N TYR A 216 24.88 -7.61 23.22
CA TYR A 216 23.99 -8.76 23.33
C TYR A 216 24.76 -10.04 23.66
N VAL A 217 25.85 -10.34 22.96
CA VAL A 217 26.68 -11.54 23.18
C VAL A 217 27.32 -11.51 24.56
N GLU A 218 27.74 -10.35 25.04
CA GLU A 218 28.26 -10.19 26.39
C GLU A 218 27.21 -10.51 27.44
N ARG A 219 25.99 -9.97 27.30
CA ARG A 219 24.89 -10.19 28.26
C ARG A 219 24.34 -11.62 28.22
N GLU A 220 24.11 -12.14 27.03
CA GLU A 220 23.31 -13.35 26.81
C GLU A 220 24.18 -14.60 26.55
N ARG A 221 25.49 -14.42 26.34
CA ARG A 221 26.45 -15.49 26.01
C ARG A 221 26.02 -16.36 24.83
N ARG A 222 25.28 -15.78 23.88
CA ARG A 222 24.79 -16.45 22.66
C ARG A 222 24.77 -15.48 21.48
N THR A 223 24.86 -16.03 20.28
CA THR A 223 24.93 -15.25 19.02
C THR A 223 23.65 -15.37 18.19
N VAL A 224 22.72 -16.23 18.60
CA VAL A 224 21.41 -16.38 17.98
C VAL A 224 20.44 -15.35 18.56
N VAL A 225 20.15 -14.31 17.78
CA VAL A 225 19.26 -13.20 18.18
C VAL A 225 17.84 -13.40 17.58
N PRO A 226 16.76 -13.33 18.39
CA PRO A 226 15.40 -13.34 17.89
C PRO A 226 15.13 -12.19 16.90
N ARG A 227 14.38 -12.43 15.81
CA ARG A 227 14.14 -11.41 14.77
C ARG A 227 13.52 -10.12 15.30
N SER A 228 12.67 -10.20 16.32
CA SER A 228 12.00 -9.05 16.95
C SER A 228 12.86 -8.32 17.98
N TRP A 229 14.05 -8.83 18.31
CA TRP A 229 14.90 -8.27 19.36
C TRP A 229 15.36 -6.85 19.05
N VAL A 230 15.25 -5.98 20.05
CA VAL A 230 15.74 -4.61 20.04
C VAL A 230 16.76 -4.48 21.17
N GLU A 231 17.98 -4.14 20.80
CA GLU A 231 19.06 -3.88 21.76
C GLU A 231 19.14 -2.37 22.03
N HIS A 232 19.26 -1.96 23.28
CA HIS A 232 19.34 -0.55 23.66
C HIS A 232 20.79 -0.13 23.81
N LEU A 233 21.28 0.72 22.90
CA LEU A 233 22.60 1.33 22.98
C LEU A 233 22.50 2.77 23.55
N PRO A 234 23.61 3.36 24.01
CA PRO A 234 23.65 4.77 24.43
C PRO A 234 23.13 5.73 23.35
N ASP A 235 23.38 5.41 22.07
CA ASP A 235 22.95 6.21 20.92
C ASP A 235 21.52 5.87 20.44
N GLY A 236 20.79 5.03 21.17
CA GLY A 236 19.39 4.68 20.92
C GLY A 236 19.13 3.20 20.62
N PRO A 237 17.86 2.82 20.41
CA PRO A 237 17.47 1.43 20.17
C PRO A 237 17.90 0.93 18.79
N GLN A 238 18.50 -0.25 18.74
CA GLN A 238 18.93 -0.95 17.54
C GLN A 238 18.11 -2.23 17.37
N ARG A 239 17.39 -2.38 16.24
CA ARG A 239 16.65 -3.60 15.91
C ARG A 239 17.59 -4.73 15.50
N LEU A 240 18.35 -5.27 16.46
CA LEU A 240 19.46 -6.20 16.24
C LEU A 240 19.05 -7.44 15.45
N GLY A 241 17.90 -8.05 15.76
CA GLY A 241 17.43 -9.25 15.06
C GLY A 241 17.13 -9.01 13.57
N VAL A 242 16.58 -7.84 13.24
CA VAL A 242 16.33 -7.43 11.84
C VAL A 242 17.65 -7.08 11.15
N TRP A 243 18.54 -6.37 11.84
CA TRP A 243 19.85 -6.00 11.31
C TRP A 243 20.68 -7.23 10.95
N LEU A 244 20.84 -8.20 11.86
CA LEU A 244 21.58 -9.45 11.60
C LEU A 244 21.01 -10.22 10.40
N SER A 245 19.69 -10.34 10.31
CA SER A 245 19.02 -11.00 9.17
C SER A 245 19.32 -10.30 7.84
N ASN A 246 19.31 -8.97 7.84
CA ASN A 246 19.60 -8.14 6.67
C ASN A 246 21.09 -8.13 6.30
N THR A 247 21.99 -8.21 7.28
CA THR A 247 23.44 -8.33 7.07
C THR A 247 23.78 -9.69 6.46
N ARG A 248 23.17 -10.77 6.98
CA ARG A 248 23.32 -12.14 6.43
C ARG A 248 22.86 -12.24 4.98
N SER A 249 21.70 -11.68 4.64
CA SER A 249 21.19 -11.71 3.25
C SER A 249 22.07 -10.93 2.27
N ARG A 250 22.86 -9.98 2.77
CA ARG A 250 23.80 -9.16 2.00
C ARG A 250 25.26 -9.58 2.18
N ARG A 251 25.53 -10.80 2.67
CA ARG A 251 26.89 -11.31 2.93
C ARG A 251 27.85 -11.14 1.75
N ALA A 252 27.36 -11.34 0.53
CA ALA A 252 28.16 -11.20 -0.70
C ALA A 252 28.70 -9.77 -0.91
N GLY A 253 28.08 -8.75 -0.31
CA GLY A 253 28.51 -7.36 -0.38
C GLY A 253 29.33 -6.89 0.82
N LEU A 254 29.62 -7.75 1.81
CA LEU A 254 30.46 -7.40 2.95
C LEU A 254 31.94 -7.41 2.57
N SER A 255 32.70 -6.46 3.11
CA SER A 255 34.17 -6.52 3.04
C SER A 255 34.71 -7.65 3.90
N GLU A 256 35.97 -8.04 3.65
CA GLU A 256 36.62 -9.07 4.45
C GLU A 256 36.71 -8.67 5.93
N GLU A 257 37.08 -7.41 6.20
CA GLU A 257 37.14 -6.85 7.55
C GLU A 257 35.78 -6.93 8.28
N GLN A 258 34.68 -6.61 7.58
CA GLN A 258 33.34 -6.70 8.15
C GLN A 258 32.96 -8.15 8.50
N ARG A 259 33.34 -9.12 7.66
CA ARG A 259 33.14 -10.55 7.95
C ARG A 259 33.97 -10.97 9.16
N SER A 260 35.25 -10.62 9.20
CA SER A 260 36.13 -10.97 10.33
C SER A 260 35.61 -10.43 11.66
N ARG A 261 35.06 -9.21 11.69
CA ARG A 261 34.48 -8.62 12.91
C ARG A 261 33.23 -9.34 13.39
N LEU A 262 32.37 -9.79 12.48
CA LEU A 262 31.21 -10.60 12.83
C LEU A 262 31.62 -11.99 13.31
N ALA A 263 32.60 -12.61 12.66
CA ALA A 263 33.16 -13.90 13.06
C ALA A 263 33.77 -13.85 14.47
N ALA A 264 34.48 -12.77 14.80
CA ALA A 264 35.04 -12.54 16.14
C ALA A 264 33.99 -12.44 17.25
N LEU A 265 32.75 -12.06 16.91
CA LEU A 265 31.61 -12.05 17.82
C LEU A 265 30.84 -13.39 17.85
N GLY A 266 31.36 -14.43 17.19
CA GLY A 266 30.78 -15.79 17.17
C GLY A 266 29.63 -15.97 16.17
N VAL A 267 29.61 -15.17 15.09
CA VAL A 267 28.63 -15.32 14.01
C VAL A 267 29.13 -16.37 13.00
N ASP A 268 28.58 -17.58 13.05
CA ASP A 268 29.09 -18.75 12.30
C ASP A 268 29.04 -18.62 10.77
N TRP A 269 28.18 -17.78 10.23
CA TRP A 269 28.05 -17.59 8.77
C TRP A 269 28.92 -16.48 8.22
N ALA A 270 29.60 -15.71 9.07
CA ALA A 270 30.39 -14.56 8.65
C ALA A 270 31.45 -14.98 7.63
#